data_AF-A0A538U7H1-F1
#
_entry.id   AF-A0A538U7H1-F1
#
_cell.length_a   1.000
_cell.length_b   1.000
_cell.length_c   1.000
_cell.angle_alpha   90.00
_cell.angle_beta   90.00
_cell.angle_gamma   90.00
#
_symmetry.space_group_name_H-M   'P 1'
#
loop_
_entity.id
_entity.type
_entity.pdbx_description
1 polymer ?
#
loop_
_entity_poly.entity_id
_entity_poly.type
_entity_poly.pdbx_seq_one_letter_code
_entity_poly.pdbx_strand_id
1 'polypeptide(L)'
;KGGTMRLGSFRCQLKEGSLARRAYGKPEIEERHRHRYEFNNRFAAQLQSRGLVLSGKCVGRELVEIIELPDHPWFLAVQFHPELKSRPHEPHRLFVDFVRAALERRRARLGHDDYTAAQREAEAPPAQVKPDEERTPERAGRVSRPA
;
A
#
# COMPACT_ATOMS: atom_id res chain seq x y z
N LYS A 1 19.71 -12.43 -29.31
CA LYS A 1 20.62 -12.36 -28.14
C LYS A 1 19.75 -12.24 -26.90
N GLY A 2 19.73 -13.26 -26.06
CA GLY A 2 18.91 -13.41 -24.87
C GLY A 2 19.35 -14.70 -24.19
N GLY A 3 18.95 -14.93 -22.94
CA GLY A 3 19.35 -16.17 -22.27
C GLY A 3 20.48 -16.01 -21.24
N THR A 4 20.99 -14.81 -20.97
CA THR A 4 21.98 -14.62 -19.89
C THR A 4 21.24 -14.44 -18.57
N MET A 5 21.65 -15.16 -17.53
CA MET A 5 21.06 -15.01 -16.20
C MET A 5 21.32 -13.59 -15.69
N ARG A 6 20.25 -12.86 -15.35
CA ARG A 6 20.32 -11.62 -14.57
C ARG A 6 20.08 -11.96 -13.12
N LEU A 7 21.13 -11.79 -12.32
CA LEU A 7 21.11 -12.04 -10.89
C LEU A 7 21.65 -10.81 -10.16
N GLY A 8 20.92 -10.33 -9.16
CA GLY A 8 21.34 -9.21 -8.32
C GLY A 8 20.65 -7.89 -8.64
N SER A 9 21.23 -6.79 -8.18
CA SER A 9 20.63 -5.45 -8.25
C SER A 9 20.89 -4.78 -9.60
N PHE A 10 19.85 -4.22 -10.22
CA PHE A 10 19.97 -3.43 -11.46
C PHE A 10 19.19 -2.13 -11.34
N ARG A 11 19.73 -1.06 -11.93
CA ARG A 11 19.09 0.26 -11.97
C ARG A 11 18.01 0.29 -13.05
N CYS A 12 16.85 0.84 -12.70
CA CYS A 12 15.69 0.99 -13.57
C CYS A 12 15.23 2.45 -13.59
N GLN A 13 15.18 3.05 -14.78
CA GLN A 13 14.64 4.38 -15.00
C GLN A 13 13.12 4.31 -15.18
N LEU A 14 12.42 5.16 -14.45
CA LEU A 14 10.96 5.22 -14.42
C LEU A 14 10.44 6.37 -15.27
N LYS A 15 9.49 6.06 -16.16
CA LYS A 15 8.82 7.01 -17.03
C LYS A 15 8.07 8.06 -16.22
N GLU A 16 8.25 9.33 -16.56
CA GLU A 16 7.52 10.44 -15.93
C GLU A 16 6.00 10.26 -16.06
N GLY A 17 5.25 10.58 -14.99
CA GLY A 17 3.80 10.41 -14.95
C GLY A 17 3.28 8.96 -14.87
N SER A 18 4.15 7.95 -14.88
CA SER A 18 3.74 6.55 -14.70
C SER A 18 3.28 6.22 -13.28
N LEU A 19 2.52 5.13 -13.13
CA LEU A 19 2.13 4.62 -11.82
C LEU A 19 3.35 4.20 -11.01
N ALA A 20 4.35 3.56 -11.63
CA ALA A 20 5.62 3.23 -10.98
C ALA A 20 6.31 4.47 -10.42
N ARG A 21 6.42 5.55 -11.22
CA ARG A 21 7.06 6.80 -10.80
C ARG A 21 6.36 7.45 -9.61
N ARG A 22 5.03 7.41 -9.59
CA ARG A 22 4.23 7.90 -8.44
C ARG A 22 4.44 7.04 -7.20
N ALA A 23 4.35 5.71 -7.32
CA ALA A 23 4.50 4.79 -6.19
C ALA A 23 5.88 4.89 -5.53
N TYR A 24 6.95 4.94 -6.33
CA TYR A 24 8.31 5.04 -5.81
C TYR A 24 8.71 6.47 -5.40
N GLY A 25 8.10 7.50 -5.99
CA GLY A 25 8.44 8.90 -5.73
C GLY A 25 9.84 9.31 -6.24
N LYS A 26 10.46 8.51 -7.11
CA LYS A 26 11.83 8.71 -7.60
C LYS A 26 11.94 8.41 -9.10
N PRO A 27 12.80 9.12 -9.87
CA PRO A 27 13.02 8.87 -11.30
C PRO A 27 13.71 7.56 -11.59
N GLU A 28 14.42 7.03 -10.62
CA GLU A 28 15.24 5.86 -10.79
C GLU A 28 15.23 5.04 -9.50
N ILE A 29 15.24 3.72 -9.68
CA ILE A 29 15.22 2.74 -8.61
C ILE A 29 16.28 1.68 -8.87
N GLU A 30 16.59 0.89 -7.86
CA GLU A 30 17.47 -0.27 -8.00
C GLU A 30 16.77 -1.49 -7.41
N GLU A 31 16.61 -2.56 -8.18
CA GLU A 31 15.81 -3.73 -7.80
C GLU A 31 16.52 -5.05 -8.08
N ARG A 32 16.10 -6.10 -7.38
CA ARG A 32 16.73 -7.43 -7.46
C ARG A 32 16.10 -8.31 -8.54
N HIS A 33 16.93 -8.84 -9.42
CA HIS A 33 16.54 -9.71 -10.53
C HIS A 33 17.00 -11.14 -10.31
N ARG A 34 16.19 -12.08 -10.79
CA ARG A 34 16.55 -13.51 -10.92
C ARG A 34 15.78 -14.15 -12.08
N HIS A 35 16.07 -13.70 -13.29
CA HIS A 35 15.43 -14.23 -14.51
C HIS A 35 16.43 -14.24 -15.66
N ARG A 36 16.04 -14.92 -16.75
CA ARG A 36 16.89 -15.14 -17.93
C ARG A 36 16.22 -14.64 -19.22
N TYR A 37 14.89 -14.68 -19.25
CA TYR A 37 14.09 -14.19 -20.36
C TYR A 37 13.85 -12.70 -20.19
N GLU A 38 13.82 -12.02 -21.34
CA GLU A 38 13.69 -10.58 -21.44
C GLU A 38 12.56 -10.24 -22.40
N PHE A 39 11.97 -9.06 -22.23
CA PHE A 39 11.00 -8.53 -23.17
C PHE A 39 11.61 -8.40 -24.57
N ASN A 40 10.91 -8.90 -25.59
CA ASN A 40 11.36 -8.78 -26.97
C ASN A 40 10.89 -7.44 -27.55
N ASN A 41 11.82 -6.48 -27.64
CA ASN A 41 11.56 -5.13 -28.14
C ASN A 41 10.99 -5.06 -29.56
N ARG A 42 11.10 -6.14 -30.37
CA ARG A 42 10.43 -6.19 -31.68
C ARG A 42 8.90 -6.04 -31.57
N PHE A 43 8.31 -6.40 -30.43
CA PHE A 43 6.88 -6.27 -30.17
C PHE A 43 6.50 -4.99 -29.42
N ALA A 44 7.46 -4.13 -29.06
CA ALA A 44 7.20 -2.92 -28.26
C ALA A 44 6.14 -2.03 -28.91
N ALA A 45 6.36 -1.64 -30.18
CA ALA A 45 5.46 -0.75 -30.89
C ALA A 45 4.03 -1.33 -31.03
N GLN A 46 3.92 -2.63 -31.30
CA GLN A 46 2.63 -3.32 -31.43
C GLN A 46 1.87 -3.36 -30.09
N LEU A 47 2.56 -3.59 -28.97
CA LEU A 47 1.92 -3.64 -27.66
C LEU A 47 1.55 -2.23 -27.18
N GLN A 48 2.41 -1.24 -27.44
CA GLN A 48 2.16 0.16 -27.10
C GLN A 48 0.98 0.74 -27.88
N SER A 49 0.81 0.39 -29.16
CA SER A 49 -0.36 0.81 -29.94
C SER A 49 -1.69 0.23 -29.44
N ARG A 50 -1.63 -0.80 -28.57
CA ARG A 50 -2.78 -1.42 -27.91
C ARG A 50 -2.95 -0.96 -26.45
N GLY A 51 -2.23 0.08 -26.03
CA GLY A 51 -2.38 0.70 -24.70
C GLY A 51 -1.37 0.23 -23.64
N LEU A 52 -0.47 -0.71 -23.95
CA LEU A 52 0.57 -1.10 -23.00
C LEU A 52 1.60 0.01 -22.84
N VAL A 53 1.89 0.41 -21.61
CA VAL A 53 2.94 1.39 -21.33
C VAL A 53 4.18 0.67 -20.80
N LEU A 54 5.32 0.86 -21.47
CA LEU A 54 6.63 0.45 -20.97
C LEU A 54 7.13 1.54 -20.02
N SER A 55 6.85 1.40 -18.72
CA SER A 55 7.07 2.46 -17.72
C SER A 55 8.41 2.35 -16.99
N GLY A 56 9.11 1.22 -17.09
CA GLY A 56 10.42 1.02 -16.50
C GLY A 56 11.40 0.38 -17.47
N LYS A 57 12.61 0.94 -17.59
CA LYS A 57 13.70 0.41 -18.41
C LYS A 57 15.00 0.31 -17.64
N CYS A 58 15.79 -0.72 -17.88
CA CYS A 58 17.13 -0.87 -17.31
C CYS A 58 18.02 0.30 -17.75
N VAL A 59 18.76 0.92 -16.84
CA VAL A 59 19.73 1.95 -17.20
C VAL A 59 20.89 1.31 -17.98
N GLY A 60 21.27 1.93 -19.10
CA GLY A 60 22.37 1.46 -19.96
C GLY A 60 22.05 0.22 -20.81
N ARG A 61 20.82 -0.31 -20.76
CA ARG A 61 20.38 -1.46 -21.57
C ARG A 61 18.94 -1.25 -22.02
N GLU A 62 18.61 -1.58 -23.25
CA GLU A 62 17.21 -1.55 -23.73
C GLU A 62 16.38 -2.74 -23.21
N LEU A 63 16.37 -2.97 -21.89
CA LEU A 63 15.54 -4.00 -21.26
C LEU A 63 14.33 -3.34 -20.59
N VAL A 64 13.15 -3.89 -20.83
CA VAL A 64 11.91 -3.46 -20.17
C VAL A 64 11.80 -4.18 -18.84
N GLU A 65 11.61 -3.40 -17.78
CA GLU A 65 11.54 -3.89 -16.40
C GLU A 65 10.13 -3.77 -15.81
N ILE A 66 9.37 -2.76 -16.26
CA ILE A 66 8.03 -2.46 -15.75
C ILE A 66 7.10 -2.16 -16.91
N ILE A 67 5.91 -2.75 -16.86
CA ILE A 67 4.80 -2.48 -17.78
C ILE A 67 3.53 -2.11 -17.01
N GLU A 68 2.72 -1.25 -17.62
CA GLU A 68 1.47 -0.74 -17.05
C GLU A 68 0.34 -0.75 -18.09
N LEU A 69 -0.91 -0.82 -17.62
CA LEU A 69 -2.12 -0.64 -18.42
C LEU A 69 -2.94 0.52 -17.81
N PRO A 70 -2.89 1.72 -18.41
CA PRO A 70 -3.54 2.91 -17.85
C PRO A 70 -5.05 2.80 -17.70
N ASP A 71 -5.71 1.99 -18.53
CA ASP A 71 -7.18 1.81 -18.50
C ASP A 71 -7.65 0.90 -17.35
N HIS A 72 -6.73 0.31 -16.58
CA HIS A 72 -7.04 -0.49 -15.41
C HIS A 72 -6.83 0.32 -14.12
N PRO A 73 -7.71 0.20 -13.09
CA PRO A 73 -7.63 1.00 -11.86
C PRO A 73 -6.26 0.96 -11.17
N TRP A 74 -5.61 -0.20 -11.21
CA TRP A 74 -4.23 -0.37 -10.80
C TRP A 74 -3.64 -1.59 -11.52
N PHE A 75 -2.80 -1.37 -12.54
CA PHE A 75 -2.09 -2.45 -13.24
C PHE A 75 -0.64 -2.06 -13.44
N LEU A 76 0.24 -2.77 -12.74
CA LEU A 76 1.67 -2.64 -12.85
C LEU A 76 2.29 -4.03 -12.69
N ALA A 77 3.10 -4.43 -13.66
CA ALA A 77 3.84 -5.68 -13.63
C ALA A 77 5.33 -5.41 -13.74
N VAL A 78 6.11 -6.12 -12.94
CA VAL A 78 7.57 -5.97 -12.84
C VAL A 78 8.26 -7.28 -13.20
N GLN A 79 9.47 -7.17 -13.72
CA GLN A 79 10.35 -8.33 -13.98
C GLN A 79 11.22 -8.69 -12.77
N PHE A 80 11.53 -7.70 -11.92
CA PHE A 80 12.29 -7.87 -10.68
C PHE A 80 11.43 -8.37 -9.52
N HIS A 81 12.07 -8.56 -8.37
CA HIS A 81 11.50 -9.12 -7.15
C HIS A 81 11.39 -8.08 -6.01
N PRO A 82 10.34 -7.23 -6.00
CA PRO A 82 10.16 -6.22 -4.95
C PRO A 82 9.98 -6.81 -3.54
N GLU A 83 9.50 -8.05 -3.45
CA GLU A 83 9.35 -8.82 -2.21
C GLU A 83 10.68 -9.00 -1.47
N LEU A 84 11.80 -9.11 -2.19
CA LEU A 84 13.11 -9.32 -1.58
C LEU A 84 13.63 -8.07 -0.86
N LYS A 85 13.11 -6.89 -1.20
CA LYS A 85 13.47 -5.60 -0.58
C LYS A 85 12.43 -5.11 0.43
N SER A 86 11.28 -5.76 0.54
CA SER A 86 10.26 -5.40 1.53
C SER A 86 10.67 -5.84 2.94
N ARG A 87 10.43 -5.00 3.96
CA ARG A 87 10.64 -5.32 5.38
C ARG A 87 9.39 -4.95 6.19
N PRO A 88 9.14 -5.58 7.35
CA PRO A 88 7.97 -5.24 8.18
C PRO A 88 7.90 -3.76 8.58
N HIS A 89 9.03 -3.15 8.93
CA HIS A 89 9.13 -1.73 9.31
C HIS A 89 9.36 -0.79 8.10
N GLU A 90 9.65 -1.36 6.93
CA GLU A 90 9.89 -0.62 5.70
C GLU A 90 9.26 -1.39 4.53
N PRO A 91 7.91 -1.39 4.43
CA PRO A 91 7.22 -2.12 3.38
C PRO A 91 7.54 -1.51 2.02
N HIS A 92 7.75 -2.38 1.04
CA HIS A 92 8.09 -1.94 -0.30
C HIS A 92 6.97 -1.11 -0.93
N ARG A 93 7.32 0.00 -1.57
CA ARG A 93 6.38 1.04 -2.05
C ARG A 93 5.30 0.49 -2.98
N LEU A 94 5.66 -0.42 -3.89
CA LEU A 94 4.69 -1.05 -4.79
C LEU A 94 3.59 -1.83 -4.05
N PHE A 95 3.91 -2.51 -2.94
CA PHE A 95 2.91 -3.24 -2.16
C PHE A 95 2.02 -2.29 -1.36
N VAL A 96 2.59 -1.24 -0.78
CA VAL A 96 1.81 -0.20 -0.07
C VAL A 96 0.79 0.43 -1.02
N ASP A 97 1.21 0.84 -2.21
CA ASP A 97 0.33 1.44 -3.20
C ASP A 97 -0.69 0.44 -3.77
N PHE A 98 -0.30 -0.82 -3.98
CA PHE A 98 -1.23 -1.86 -4.40
C PHE A 98 -2.36 -2.07 -3.40
N VAL A 99 -2.02 -2.21 -2.11
CA VAL A 99 -3.02 -2.40 -1.04
C VAL A 99 -3.92 -1.17 -0.91
N ARG A 100 -3.36 0.04 -1.02
CA ARG A 100 -4.16 1.27 -1.05
C ARG A 100 -5.17 1.25 -2.20
N ALA A 101 -4.73 0.94 -3.41
CA ALA A 101 -5.60 0.88 -4.58
C ALA A 101 -6.68 -0.21 -4.46
N ALA A 102 -6.34 -1.35 -3.86
CA ALA A 102 -7.30 -2.42 -3.57
C ALA A 102 -8.37 -1.96 -2.57
N LEU A 103 -7.98 -1.23 -1.52
CA LEU A 103 -8.91 -0.68 -0.53
C LEU A 103 -9.83 0.39 -1.15
N GLU A 104 -9.28 1.29 -1.96
CA GLU A 104 -10.07 2.28 -2.71
C GLU A 104 -11.07 1.60 -3.65
N ARG A 105 -10.64 0.54 -4.36
CA ARG A 105 -11.53 -0.25 -5.21
C ARG A 105 -12.64 -0.95 -4.42
N ARG A 106 -12.33 -1.48 -3.23
CA ARG A 106 -13.33 -2.07 -2.32
C ARG A 106 -14.37 -1.02 -1.91
N ARG A 107 -13.93 0.14 -1.43
CA ARG A 107 -14.80 1.27 -1.03
C ARG A 107 -15.74 1.69 -2.15
N ALA A 108 -15.19 1.88 -3.36
CA ALA A 108 -15.96 2.26 -4.53
C ALA A 108 -17.02 1.21 -4.92
N ARG A 109 -16.77 -0.08 -4.65
CA ARG A 109 -17.73 -1.17 -4.92
C ARG A 109 -18.81 -1.33 -3.86
N LEU A 110 -18.47 -1.14 -2.58
CA LEU A 110 -19.34 -1.50 -1.45
C LEU A 110 -20.00 -0.30 -0.76
N GLY A 111 -19.58 0.93 -1.06
CA GLY A 111 -20.16 2.15 -0.51
C GLY A 111 -19.88 2.43 0.97
N HIS A 112 -19.42 1.44 1.75
CA HIS A 112 -19.04 1.58 3.16
C HIS A 112 -17.81 0.72 3.51
N ASP A 113 -17.01 1.22 4.46
CA ASP A 113 -15.84 0.52 5.00
C ASP A 113 -16.18 0.02 6.41
N ASP A 114 -16.73 -1.19 6.50
CA ASP A 114 -17.11 -1.84 7.77
C ASP A 114 -15.90 -1.93 8.73
N TYR A 115 -14.68 -2.01 8.18
CA TYR A 115 -13.44 -2.02 8.95
C TYR A 115 -13.18 -0.71 9.71
N THR A 116 -13.55 0.44 9.13
CA THR A 116 -13.36 1.74 9.81
C THR A 116 -14.39 1.96 10.91
N ALA A 117 -15.60 1.40 10.79
CA ALA A 117 -16.57 1.37 11.87
C ALA A 117 -16.07 0.51 13.04
N ALA A 118 -15.57 -0.69 12.76
CA ALA A 118 -15.03 -1.59 13.78
C ALA A 118 -13.77 -1.03 14.50
N GLN A 119 -12.88 -0.34 13.80
CA GLN A 119 -11.73 0.33 14.43
C GLN A 119 -12.14 1.53 15.30
N ARG A 120 -13.13 2.32 14.87
CA ARG A 120 -13.67 3.45 15.66
C ARG A 120 -14.35 2.99 16.95
N GLU A 121 -15.00 1.83 16.94
CA GLU A 121 -15.55 1.21 18.15
C GLU A 121 -14.47 0.67 19.09
N ALA A 122 -13.39 0.09 18.53
CA ALA A 122 -12.28 -0.44 19.32
C ALA A 122 -11.36 0.65 19.92
N GLU A 123 -11.23 1.80 19.27
CA GLU A 123 -10.44 2.96 19.74
C GLU A 123 -11.29 4.01 20.49
N ALA A 124 -12.59 3.76 20.70
CA ALA A 124 -13.44 4.67 21.44
C ALA A 124 -12.91 4.83 22.88
N PRO A 125 -12.73 6.07 23.38
CA PRO A 125 -12.31 6.28 24.77
C PRO A 125 -13.35 5.67 25.71
N PRO A 126 -12.93 5.06 26.84
CA PRO A 126 -13.87 4.46 27.78
C PRO A 126 -14.86 5.52 28.26
N ALA A 127 -16.14 5.15 28.27
CA ALA A 127 -17.23 6.03 28.70
C ALA A 127 -16.92 6.58 30.10
N GLN A 128 -16.98 7.90 30.24
CA GLN A 128 -16.76 8.55 31.53
C GLN A 128 -17.81 8.06 32.53
N VAL A 129 -17.35 7.38 33.57
CA VAL A 129 -18.18 6.94 34.70
C VAL A 129 -18.69 8.21 35.39
N LYS A 130 -20.01 8.43 35.38
CA LYS A 130 -20.61 9.53 36.12
C LYS A 130 -20.37 9.31 37.63
N PRO A 131 -20.01 10.34 38.40
CA PRO A 131 -19.86 10.20 39.84
C PRO A 131 -21.21 9.80 40.44
N ASP A 132 -21.21 8.79 41.31
CA ASP A 132 -22.36 8.43 42.14
C ASP A 132 -22.78 9.65 42.96
N GLU A 133 -23.97 10.18 42.71
CA GLU A 133 -24.59 11.19 43.56
C GLU A 133 -24.90 10.58 44.92
N GLU A 134 -24.16 11.05 45.93
CA GLU A 134 -24.40 11.03 47.37
C GLU A 134 -25.69 10.36 47.85
N ARG A 135 -25.54 9.14 48.37
CA ARG A 135 -26.54 8.51 49.24
C ARG A 135 -26.57 9.24 50.59
N THR A 136 -27.57 10.09 50.79
CA THR A 136 -27.81 10.82 52.05
C THR A 136 -28.09 9.85 53.21
N PRO A 137 -27.46 9.97 54.39
CA PRO A 137 -27.83 9.16 55.54
C PRO A 137 -29.03 9.79 56.28
N GLU A 138 -30.06 8.97 56.53
CA GLU A 138 -31.19 9.30 57.39
C GLU A 138 -30.74 9.65 58.82
N ARG A 139 -31.31 10.73 59.35
CA ARG A 139 -31.16 11.17 60.75
C ARG A 139 -31.81 10.14 61.69
N ALA A 140 -30.99 9.46 62.49
CA ALA A 140 -31.47 8.77 63.69
C ALA A 140 -31.59 9.74 64.86
N GLY A 141 -32.72 9.64 65.55
CA GLY A 141 -33.23 10.62 66.50
C GLY A 141 -32.49 10.72 67.83
N ARG A 142 -32.63 11.92 68.39
CA ARG A 142 -32.23 12.41 69.70
C ARG A 142 -32.86 11.58 70.83
N VAL A 143 -32.06 11.15 71.82
CA VAL A 143 -32.55 10.89 73.18
C VAL A 143 -31.63 11.56 74.20
N SER A 144 -32.17 12.62 74.79
CA SER A 144 -31.75 13.29 76.03
C SER A 144 -31.84 12.32 77.23
N ARG A 145 -31.06 12.40 78.33
CA ARG A 145 -31.00 13.46 79.36
C ARG A 145 -30.29 12.87 80.64
N PRO A 146 -30.20 13.51 81.83
CA PRO A 146 -29.01 14.20 82.36
C PRO A 146 -28.54 13.77 83.79
N ALA A 147 -27.59 14.56 84.32
CA ALA A 147 -27.08 14.75 85.69
C ALA A 147 -25.98 13.80 86.19
#